data_AF-A0A940EYA5-F1
#
_entry.id   AF-A0A940EYA5-F1
#
_cell.length_a   1.000
_cell.length_b   1.000
_cell.length_c   1.000
_cell.angle_alpha   90.00
_cell.angle_beta   90.00
_cell.angle_gamma   90.00
#
_symmetry.space_group_name_H-M   'P 1'
#
loop_
_entity.id
_entity.type
_entity.pdbx_description
1 polymer ?
#
loop_
_entity_poly.entity_id
_entity_poly.type
_entity_poly.pdbx_seq_one_letter_code
_entity_poly.pdbx_strand_id
1 'polypeptide(L)'
;MLLALVVGLVAVPVTSASAATYTSFRDVAAVPNANRATTTEGFAAGSRYLYSVKIKDNERAVIYRVDKSSGARKLMTNRANGTTSVKGLWHANDMTLVTIGGRQYLYVVTMKPTGAQLVKLRLRGASYEKVGRFKLRDSAGAVVPAHAVNVVAVSPSRIKFFFASVDQFYRGTIKPGASSGTIALTAAFTVDLANPVGERLPGVTNRQGIYYDKTRSDLYVPLTGGNTSVVLVFHGVTWKTTGRRRAAAKPYFKVVSKDRLFEIEGVGLSGDRLYFNTNRPHNRDGIHVFTRFRA
;
A
#
# COMPACT_ATOMS: atom_id res chain seq x y z
N MET A 1 1.86 -25.26 59.40
CA MET A 1 1.06 -24.11 58.95
C MET A 1 1.61 -23.70 57.59
N LEU A 2 0.86 -23.94 56.50
CA LEU A 2 1.32 -23.76 55.12
C LEU A 2 1.07 -22.30 54.70
N LEU A 3 2.13 -21.55 54.37
CA LEU A 3 2.02 -20.17 53.89
C LEU A 3 1.88 -20.19 52.37
N ALA A 4 0.68 -19.95 51.86
CA ALA A 4 0.41 -19.86 50.42
C ALA A 4 0.74 -18.45 49.91
N LEU A 5 1.76 -18.35 49.05
CA LEU A 5 2.14 -17.15 48.32
C LEU A 5 1.19 -16.95 47.13
N VAL A 6 0.26 -15.99 47.22
CA VAL A 6 -0.60 -15.61 46.08
C VAL A 6 0.16 -14.63 45.19
N VAL A 7 0.71 -15.13 44.08
CA VAL A 7 1.24 -14.28 43.00
C VAL A 7 0.06 -13.81 42.15
N GLY A 8 -0.33 -12.55 42.30
CA GLY A 8 -1.33 -11.90 41.47
C GLY A 8 -0.83 -11.72 40.04
N LEU A 9 -1.43 -12.45 39.10
CA LEU A 9 -1.25 -12.22 37.66
C LEU A 9 -1.89 -10.87 37.31
N VAL A 10 -1.09 -9.83 37.10
CA VAL A 10 -1.58 -8.56 36.53
C VAL A 10 -1.89 -8.81 35.06
N ALA A 11 -3.15 -9.14 34.76
CA ALA A 11 -3.65 -9.18 33.40
C ALA A 11 -3.68 -7.75 32.84
N VAL A 12 -2.69 -7.38 32.04
CA VAL A 12 -2.74 -6.16 31.23
C VAL A 12 -3.87 -6.35 30.22
N PRO A 13 -4.91 -5.52 30.20
CA PRO A 13 -5.98 -5.66 29.22
C PRO A 13 -5.41 -5.39 27.84
N VAL A 14 -5.33 -6.43 27.02
CA VAL A 14 -5.11 -6.30 25.58
C VAL A 14 -6.38 -5.66 25.03
N THR A 15 -6.38 -4.34 24.85
CA THR A 15 -7.47 -3.66 24.15
C THR A 15 -7.49 -4.18 22.72
N SER A 16 -8.44 -5.07 22.41
CA SER A 16 -8.66 -5.58 21.07
C SER A 16 -8.93 -4.40 20.14
N ALA A 17 -8.11 -4.26 19.10
CA ALA A 17 -8.23 -3.18 18.12
C ALA A 17 -9.54 -3.21 17.29
N SER A 18 -10.40 -4.21 17.52
CA SER A 18 -11.56 -4.55 16.71
C SER A 18 -12.85 -3.80 17.04
N ALA A 19 -12.82 -2.75 17.88
CA ALA A 19 -14.03 -1.96 18.20
C ALA A 19 -13.92 -0.46 17.87
N ALA A 20 -12.75 0.04 17.47
CA ALA A 20 -12.49 1.48 17.43
C ALA A 20 -12.65 2.12 16.04
N THR A 21 -13.11 3.38 16.05
CA THR A 21 -12.98 4.31 14.92
C THR A 21 -11.70 5.12 15.10
N TYR A 22 -10.89 5.21 14.05
CA TYR A 22 -9.64 5.96 14.02
C TYR A 22 -9.77 7.16 13.10
N THR A 23 -9.81 8.35 13.69
CA THR A 23 -9.94 9.62 12.95
C THR A 23 -8.72 10.52 13.02
N SER A 24 -7.77 10.19 13.90
CA SER A 24 -6.60 11.01 14.16
C SER A 24 -5.33 10.30 13.71
N PHE A 25 -4.42 11.06 13.11
CA PHE A 25 -3.10 10.61 12.69
C PHE A 25 -2.03 11.58 13.19
N ARG A 26 -0.77 11.16 13.10
CA ARG A 26 0.40 12.00 13.34
C ARG A 26 1.28 11.98 12.11
N ASP A 27 1.82 13.14 11.76
CA ASP A 27 2.83 13.27 10.72
C ASP A 27 4.11 12.50 11.10
N VAL A 28 4.67 11.76 10.14
CA VAL A 28 5.99 11.12 10.26
C VAL A 28 7.01 11.95 9.52
N ALA A 29 6.70 12.37 8.28
CA ALA A 29 7.56 13.23 7.48
C ALA A 29 6.78 13.91 6.37
N ALA A 30 7.19 15.13 6.01
CA ALA A 30 6.73 15.78 4.78
C ALA A 30 7.35 15.14 3.53
N VAL A 31 6.61 15.15 2.42
CA VAL A 31 7.03 14.61 1.12
C VAL A 31 6.93 15.73 0.07
N PRO A 32 7.89 16.67 0.05
CA PRO A 32 7.78 17.86 -0.79
C PRO A 32 7.92 17.53 -2.28
N ASN A 33 7.52 18.47 -3.12
CA ASN A 33 7.73 18.40 -4.56
C ASN A 33 9.22 18.30 -4.90
N ALA A 34 9.57 17.42 -5.81
CA ALA A 34 10.94 17.26 -6.30
C ALA A 34 10.93 16.83 -7.76
N ASN A 35 11.89 17.31 -8.56
CA ASN A 35 11.96 17.03 -10.01
C ASN A 35 10.64 17.30 -10.74
N ARG A 36 9.91 18.35 -10.31
CA ARG A 36 8.56 18.74 -10.79
C ARG A 36 7.46 17.71 -10.52
N ALA A 37 7.73 16.64 -9.78
CA ALA A 37 6.70 15.72 -9.33
C ALA A 37 5.91 16.35 -8.18
N THR A 38 4.60 16.47 -8.37
CA THR A 38 3.69 17.23 -7.50
C THR A 38 2.62 16.37 -6.85
N THR A 39 2.22 15.28 -7.49
CA THR A 39 1.13 14.41 -7.03
C THR A 39 1.72 13.20 -6.33
N THR A 40 1.31 12.95 -5.09
CA THR A 40 1.68 11.73 -4.37
C THR A 40 0.81 10.56 -4.82
N GLU A 41 1.39 9.36 -4.92
CA GLU A 41 0.73 8.15 -5.46
C GLU A 41 1.09 6.94 -4.57
N GLY A 42 1.62 5.85 -5.12
CA GLY A 42 1.83 4.62 -4.37
C GLY A 42 2.69 4.73 -3.10
N PHE A 43 2.43 3.79 -2.19
CA PHE A 43 3.08 3.70 -0.87
C PHE A 43 3.45 2.28 -0.50
N ALA A 44 4.57 2.10 0.20
CA ALA A 44 4.89 0.83 0.85
C ALA A 44 5.57 1.04 2.20
N ALA A 45 5.14 0.25 3.19
CA ALA A 45 5.75 0.21 4.51
C ALA A 45 6.72 -0.98 4.64
N GLY A 46 7.97 -0.69 4.96
CA GLY A 46 8.98 -1.68 5.36
C GLY A 46 9.25 -1.65 6.86
N SER A 47 10.04 -2.59 7.36
CA SER A 47 10.34 -2.73 8.80
C SER A 47 11.00 -1.49 9.42
N ARG A 48 11.86 -0.79 8.67
CA ARG A 48 12.51 0.46 9.11
C ARG A 48 12.09 1.68 8.28
N TYR A 49 11.90 1.49 6.98
CA TYR A 49 11.68 2.58 6.05
C TYR A 49 10.30 2.52 5.41
N LEU A 50 9.72 3.69 5.20
CA LEU A 50 8.49 3.93 4.45
C LEU A 50 8.87 4.49 3.08
N TYR A 51 8.13 4.11 2.05
CA TYR A 51 8.38 4.50 0.66
C TYR A 51 7.14 5.18 0.10
N SER A 52 7.31 6.30 -0.59
CA SER A 52 6.24 7.01 -1.27
C SER A 52 6.73 7.49 -2.63
N VAL A 53 5.88 7.37 -3.65
CA VAL A 53 6.14 7.93 -4.98
C VAL A 53 5.41 9.25 -5.13
N LYS A 54 6.06 10.19 -5.80
CA LYS A 54 5.37 11.31 -6.46
C LYS A 54 5.56 11.27 -7.95
N ILE A 55 4.57 11.72 -8.72
CA ILE A 55 4.61 11.79 -10.17
C ILE A 55 4.47 13.21 -10.72
N LYS A 56 4.89 13.37 -11.98
CA LYS A 56 4.58 14.51 -12.84
C LYS A 56 3.92 13.97 -14.11
N ASP A 57 2.63 14.23 -14.28
CA ASP A 57 1.84 13.98 -15.51
C ASP A 57 2.10 12.62 -16.16
N ASN A 58 2.32 11.58 -15.36
CA ASN A 58 2.67 10.23 -15.82
C ASN A 58 3.97 10.08 -16.65
N GLU A 59 4.80 11.12 -16.74
CA GLU A 59 6.07 11.10 -17.49
C GLU A 59 7.23 10.61 -16.61
N ARG A 60 7.25 11.13 -15.38
CA ARG A 60 8.37 11.00 -14.44
C ARG A 60 7.85 10.85 -13.03
N ALA A 61 8.54 10.02 -12.26
CA ALA A 61 8.31 9.84 -10.84
C ALA A 61 9.57 10.13 -10.03
N VAL A 62 9.39 10.39 -8.75
CA VAL A 62 10.45 10.37 -7.73
C VAL A 62 10.02 9.46 -6.58
N ILE A 63 10.98 8.88 -5.87
CA ILE A 63 10.70 8.00 -4.73
C ILE A 63 11.33 8.61 -3.49
N TYR A 64 10.54 8.80 -2.45
CA TYR A 64 11.02 9.13 -1.12
C TYR A 64 11.18 7.85 -0.30
N ARG A 65 12.30 7.77 0.44
CA ARG A 65 12.49 6.82 1.53
C ARG A 65 12.51 7.61 2.84
N VAL A 66 11.68 7.23 3.79
CA VAL A 66 11.57 7.86 5.11
C VAL A 66 11.89 6.86 6.20
N ASP A 67 12.80 7.19 7.11
CA ASP A 67 13.04 6.43 8.33
C ASP A 67 11.87 6.64 9.30
N LYS A 68 11.14 5.56 9.63
CA LYS A 68 9.84 5.68 10.31
C LYS A 68 9.93 6.16 11.76
N SER A 69 11.10 6.01 12.40
CA SER A 69 11.30 6.43 13.80
C SER A 69 11.76 7.88 13.89
N SER A 70 12.68 8.29 13.01
CA SER A 70 13.24 9.64 13.02
C SER A 70 12.53 10.65 12.13
N GLY A 71 11.73 10.19 11.17
CA GLY A 71 11.17 11.05 10.11
C GLY A 71 12.20 11.49 9.07
N ALA A 72 13.47 11.05 9.18
CA ALA A 72 14.52 11.41 8.24
C ALA A 72 14.19 10.90 6.83
N ARG A 73 14.05 11.83 5.89
CA ARG A 73 13.67 11.54 4.49
C ARG A 73 14.86 11.65 3.55
N LYS A 74 14.89 10.80 2.53
CA LYS A 74 15.80 10.89 1.39
C LYS A 74 15.04 10.74 0.09
N LEU A 75 15.31 11.63 -0.85
CA LEU A 75 14.96 11.43 -2.25
C LEU A 75 15.89 10.34 -2.81
N MET A 76 15.31 9.25 -3.29
CA MET A 76 16.11 8.10 -3.71
C MET A 76 16.79 8.34 -5.05
N THR A 77 17.99 7.77 -5.20
CA THR A 77 18.80 7.92 -6.42
C THR A 77 18.73 6.67 -7.30
N ASN A 78 18.55 6.84 -8.60
CA ASN A 78 18.71 5.79 -9.59
C ASN A 78 20.19 5.44 -9.76
N ARG A 79 20.56 4.20 -9.46
CA ARG A 79 21.96 3.75 -9.56
C ARG A 79 22.50 3.75 -10.98
N ALA A 80 21.65 3.61 -11.99
CA ALA A 80 22.10 3.52 -13.37
C ALA A 80 22.62 4.85 -13.93
N ASN A 81 22.17 5.99 -13.39
CA ASN A 81 22.50 7.30 -13.94
C ASN A 81 22.66 8.43 -12.92
N GLY A 82 22.65 8.12 -11.62
CA GLY A 82 22.84 9.10 -10.53
C GLY A 82 21.68 10.08 -10.35
N THR A 83 20.61 9.99 -11.15
CA THR A 83 19.48 10.94 -11.06
C THR A 83 18.48 10.51 -9.99
N THR A 84 17.74 11.46 -9.43
CA THR A 84 16.66 11.19 -8.45
C THR A 84 15.29 10.99 -9.10
N SER A 85 15.27 10.79 -10.42
CA SER A 85 14.05 10.64 -11.20
C SER A 85 13.94 9.25 -11.82
N VAL A 86 12.71 8.72 -11.90
CA VAL A 86 12.37 7.48 -12.56
C VAL A 86 11.48 7.78 -13.75
N LYS A 87 11.89 7.34 -14.95
CA LYS A 87 11.00 7.31 -16.12
C LYS A 87 10.24 5.99 -16.19
N GLY A 88 9.02 6.04 -16.72
CA GLY A 88 8.26 4.85 -17.09
C GLY A 88 7.57 4.10 -15.94
N LEU A 89 7.38 4.76 -14.78
CA LEU A 89 6.42 4.30 -13.77
C LEU A 89 4.99 4.79 -14.05
N TRP A 90 4.82 5.76 -14.96
CA TRP A 90 3.51 6.34 -15.31
C TRP A 90 2.80 6.87 -14.07
N HIS A 91 1.53 6.50 -13.83
CA HIS A 91 0.77 6.96 -12.67
C HIS A 91 1.29 6.39 -11.35
N ALA A 92 1.91 5.21 -11.37
CA ALA A 92 2.53 4.62 -10.18
C ALA A 92 1.60 4.54 -8.96
N ASN A 93 0.31 4.29 -9.22
CA ASN A 93 -0.81 4.38 -8.28
C ASN A 93 -0.63 3.55 -7.02
N ASP A 94 0.12 2.44 -7.09
CA ASP A 94 0.39 1.63 -5.91
C ASP A 94 1.73 0.88 -6.00
N MET A 95 2.24 0.48 -4.85
CA MET A 95 3.45 -0.34 -4.78
C MET A 95 3.46 -1.28 -3.57
N THR A 96 4.20 -2.38 -3.70
CA THR A 96 4.44 -3.31 -2.59
C THR A 96 5.93 -3.57 -2.41
N LEU A 97 6.37 -3.63 -1.15
CA LEU A 97 7.73 -4.00 -0.78
C LEU A 97 7.82 -5.51 -0.57
N VAL A 98 8.92 -6.11 -1.03
CA VAL A 98 9.18 -7.54 -0.83
C VAL A 98 10.67 -7.80 -0.61
N THR A 99 10.97 -8.79 0.23
CA THR A 99 12.35 -9.28 0.42
C THR A 99 12.50 -10.63 -0.27
N ILE A 100 13.50 -10.74 -1.14
CA ILE A 100 13.84 -11.97 -1.89
C ILE A 100 15.35 -12.21 -1.71
N GLY A 101 15.73 -13.34 -1.10
CA GLY A 101 17.14 -13.67 -0.88
C GLY A 101 17.90 -12.55 -0.14
N GLY A 102 17.32 -11.99 0.92
CA GLY A 102 17.90 -10.88 1.70
C GLY A 102 17.91 -9.51 1.02
N ARG A 103 17.40 -9.39 -0.21
CA ARG A 103 17.37 -8.13 -0.98
C ARG A 103 15.95 -7.58 -1.04
N GLN A 104 15.80 -6.27 -0.89
CA GLN A 104 14.51 -5.61 -0.96
C GLN A 104 14.18 -5.14 -2.37
N TYR A 105 12.91 -5.26 -2.74
CA TYR A 105 12.37 -4.85 -4.03
C TYR A 105 11.05 -4.13 -3.85
N LEU A 106 10.83 -3.06 -4.62
CA LEU A 106 9.51 -2.49 -4.84
C LEU A 106 8.93 -3.04 -6.12
N TYR A 107 7.68 -3.47 -6.07
CA TYR A 107 6.86 -3.78 -7.24
C TYR A 107 5.83 -2.66 -7.36
N VAL A 108 5.92 -1.87 -8.43
CA VAL A 108 5.12 -0.67 -8.65
C VAL A 108 4.14 -0.94 -9.80
N VAL A 109 2.85 -0.81 -9.53
CA VAL A 109 1.82 -0.85 -10.58
C VAL A 109 1.82 0.49 -11.29
N THR A 110 1.94 0.44 -12.62
CA THR A 110 2.12 1.66 -13.41
C THR A 110 0.81 2.23 -13.91
N MET A 111 -0.26 1.44 -14.02
CA MET A 111 -1.51 1.74 -14.75
C MET A 111 -1.38 2.04 -16.24
N LYS A 112 -0.23 1.74 -16.87
CA LYS A 112 -0.09 1.95 -18.32
C LYS A 112 -1.07 1.08 -19.12
N PRO A 113 -1.77 1.65 -20.13
CA PRO A 113 -2.64 0.86 -21.01
C PRO A 113 -1.84 -0.11 -21.90
N THR A 114 -0.58 0.23 -22.22
CA THR A 114 0.32 -0.59 -23.04
C THR A 114 1.72 -0.68 -22.42
N GLY A 115 2.51 -1.66 -22.86
CA GLY A 115 3.85 -1.88 -22.30
C GLY A 115 3.81 -2.53 -20.92
N ALA A 116 4.64 -2.07 -19.98
CA ALA A 116 4.77 -2.66 -18.64
C ALA A 116 3.75 -2.07 -17.65
N GLN A 117 2.85 -2.92 -17.16
CA GLN A 117 1.86 -2.59 -16.11
C GLN A 117 2.42 -2.77 -14.69
N LEU A 118 3.52 -3.53 -14.53
CA LEU A 118 4.20 -3.70 -13.26
C LEU A 118 5.72 -3.55 -13.45
N VAL A 119 6.36 -2.75 -12.60
CA VAL A 119 7.81 -2.51 -12.62
C VAL A 119 8.44 -2.99 -11.32
N LYS A 120 9.56 -3.73 -11.43
CA LYS A 120 10.35 -4.21 -10.30
C LYS A 120 11.58 -3.33 -10.13
N LEU A 121 11.71 -2.70 -8.96
CA LEU A 121 12.86 -1.90 -8.56
C LEU A 121 13.60 -2.62 -7.45
N ARG A 122 14.91 -2.83 -7.59
CA ARG A 122 15.78 -3.34 -6.52
C ARG A 122 16.25 -2.19 -5.66
N LEU A 123 16.11 -2.31 -4.35
CA LEU A 123 16.58 -1.31 -3.39
C LEU A 123 17.98 -1.62 -2.89
N ARG A 124 18.80 -0.57 -2.72
CA ARG A 124 20.11 -0.61 -2.08
C ARG A 124 20.34 0.68 -1.29
N GLY A 125 20.08 0.64 0.01
CA GLY A 125 20.18 1.83 0.86
C GLY A 125 19.24 2.93 0.36
N ALA A 126 19.78 4.10 0.01
CA ALA A 126 19.02 5.25 -0.50
C ALA A 126 18.90 5.26 -2.03
N SER A 127 19.22 4.16 -2.69
CA SER A 127 19.22 4.07 -4.14
C SER A 127 18.35 2.91 -4.63
N TYR A 128 17.92 2.99 -5.88
CA TYR A 128 17.19 1.92 -6.56
C TYR A 128 17.78 1.64 -7.95
N GLU A 129 17.42 0.49 -8.50
CA GLU A 129 17.71 0.08 -9.87
C GLU A 129 16.48 -0.59 -10.47
N LYS A 130 16.09 -0.23 -11.70
CA LYS A 130 14.99 -0.91 -12.38
C LYS A 130 15.47 -2.25 -12.93
N VAL A 131 15.01 -3.33 -12.32
CA VAL A 131 15.47 -4.70 -12.61
C VAL A 131 14.37 -5.59 -13.21
N GLY A 132 13.16 -5.06 -13.40
CA GLY A 132 12.17 -5.79 -14.17
C GLY A 132 10.94 -5.03 -14.61
N ARG A 133 10.24 -5.59 -15.61
CA ARG A 133 9.09 -5.02 -16.29
C ARG A 133 8.12 -6.12 -16.72
N PHE A 134 6.85 -6.04 -16.33
CA PHE A 134 5.89 -7.10 -16.59
C PHE A 134 4.61 -6.57 -17.23
N LYS A 135 4.06 -7.37 -18.13
CA LYS A 135 2.72 -7.20 -18.69
C LYS A 135 1.72 -7.93 -17.79
N LEU A 136 0.58 -7.30 -17.49
CA LEU A 136 -0.52 -7.95 -16.75
C LEU A 136 -1.61 -8.33 -17.75
N ARG A 137 -1.94 -9.63 -17.85
CA ARG A 137 -2.91 -10.14 -18.82
C ARG A 137 -3.91 -11.07 -18.16
N ASP A 138 -5.16 -11.04 -18.59
CA ASP A 138 -6.14 -12.06 -18.21
C ASP A 138 -5.93 -13.36 -19.02
N SER A 139 -6.81 -14.35 -18.82
CA SER A 139 -6.77 -15.62 -19.55
C SER A 139 -7.05 -15.50 -21.05
N ALA A 140 -7.72 -14.44 -21.49
CA ALA A 140 -7.99 -14.15 -22.90
C ALA A 140 -6.83 -13.36 -23.56
N GLY A 141 -5.82 -12.96 -22.78
CA GLY A 141 -4.68 -12.18 -23.27
C GLY A 141 -4.95 -10.67 -23.32
N ALA A 142 -6.05 -10.18 -22.76
CA ALA A 142 -6.35 -8.75 -22.68
C ALA A 142 -5.57 -8.08 -21.53
N VAL A 143 -5.31 -6.77 -21.66
CA VAL A 143 -4.64 -5.98 -20.60
C VAL A 143 -5.57 -5.85 -19.41
N VAL A 144 -5.09 -6.23 -18.22
CA VAL A 144 -5.81 -5.93 -16.97
C VAL A 144 -5.35 -4.55 -16.46
N PRO A 145 -6.24 -3.56 -16.32
CA PRO A 145 -5.91 -2.22 -15.86
C PRO A 145 -5.81 -2.17 -14.32
N ALA A 146 -4.91 -2.97 -13.75
CA ALA A 146 -4.68 -2.95 -12.32
C ALA A 146 -4.17 -1.57 -11.87
N HIS A 147 -4.74 -1.02 -10.81
CA HIS A 147 -4.26 0.20 -10.13
C HIS A 147 -3.57 -0.12 -8.80
N ALA A 148 -3.85 -1.27 -8.19
CA ALA A 148 -3.28 -1.65 -6.90
C ALA A 148 -2.55 -3.00 -6.93
N VAL A 149 -1.56 -3.18 -6.05
CA VAL A 149 -0.82 -4.44 -5.90
C VAL A 149 -0.37 -4.69 -4.47
N ASN A 150 -0.46 -5.94 -4.01
CA ASN A 150 0.22 -6.36 -2.79
C ASN A 150 0.79 -7.77 -2.88
N VAL A 151 1.92 -8.01 -2.20
CA VAL A 151 2.47 -9.37 -2.07
C VAL A 151 1.67 -10.15 -1.04
N VAL A 152 1.20 -11.33 -1.45
CA VAL A 152 0.49 -12.27 -0.58
C VAL A 152 1.47 -13.21 0.10
N ALA A 153 2.39 -13.77 -0.68
CA ALA A 153 3.37 -14.74 -0.19
C ALA A 153 4.61 -14.78 -1.08
N VAL A 154 5.74 -15.17 -0.48
CA VAL A 154 7.01 -15.42 -1.17
C VAL A 154 7.49 -16.81 -0.78
N SER A 155 7.89 -17.60 -1.76
CA SER A 155 8.62 -18.85 -1.58
C SER A 155 9.83 -18.89 -2.54
N PRO A 156 10.73 -19.87 -2.41
CA PRO A 156 11.86 -20.01 -3.33
C PRO A 156 11.46 -20.14 -4.81
N SER A 157 10.27 -20.69 -5.09
CA SER A 157 9.80 -20.93 -6.45
C SER A 157 8.83 -19.88 -6.99
N ARG A 158 8.15 -19.13 -6.12
CA ARG A 158 7.11 -18.17 -6.56
C ARG A 158 6.92 -16.99 -5.61
N ILE A 159 6.55 -15.85 -6.19
CA ILE A 159 5.93 -14.74 -5.50
C ILE A 159 4.47 -14.69 -5.92
N LYS A 160 3.57 -14.58 -4.95
CA LYS A 160 2.12 -14.45 -5.15
C LYS A 160 1.70 -13.02 -4.89
N PHE A 161 0.87 -12.47 -5.76
CA PHE A 161 0.34 -11.11 -5.66
C PHE A 161 -1.16 -11.09 -5.74
N PHE A 162 -1.76 -10.18 -4.99
CA PHE A 162 -3.05 -9.61 -5.33
C PHE A 162 -2.84 -8.38 -6.19
N PHE A 163 -3.65 -8.27 -7.23
CA PHE A 163 -3.83 -7.06 -8.03
C PHE A 163 -5.28 -6.63 -7.95
N ALA A 164 -5.57 -5.34 -8.05
CA ALA A 164 -6.95 -4.85 -8.00
C ALA A 164 -7.29 -3.95 -9.19
N SER A 165 -8.52 -4.06 -9.70
CA SER A 165 -9.16 -3.18 -10.69
C SER A 165 -10.56 -2.80 -10.20
N VAL A 166 -10.79 -1.53 -9.87
CA VAL A 166 -12.01 -0.94 -9.25
C VAL A 166 -12.60 -1.65 -8.02
N ASP A 167 -13.20 -2.83 -8.14
CA ASP A 167 -13.76 -3.66 -7.07
C ASP A 167 -13.28 -5.12 -7.18
N GLN A 168 -12.89 -5.56 -8.38
CA GLN A 168 -12.33 -6.87 -8.68
C GLN A 168 -10.87 -7.02 -8.23
N PHE A 169 -10.58 -8.15 -7.60
CA PHE A 169 -9.24 -8.61 -7.27
C PHE A 169 -8.82 -9.78 -8.17
N TYR A 170 -7.54 -9.81 -8.51
CA TYR A 170 -6.91 -10.83 -9.31
C TYR A 170 -5.72 -11.44 -8.59
N ARG A 171 -5.40 -12.68 -8.94
CA ARG A 171 -4.23 -13.42 -8.49
C ARG A 171 -3.21 -13.46 -9.62
N GLY A 172 -1.97 -13.12 -9.31
CA GLY A 172 -0.85 -13.28 -10.23
C GLY A 172 0.36 -13.89 -9.53
N THR A 173 1.21 -14.58 -10.29
CA THR A 173 2.46 -15.13 -9.75
C THR A 173 3.62 -14.93 -10.69
N ILE A 174 4.83 -14.80 -10.14
CA ILE A 174 6.10 -14.82 -10.88
C ILE A 174 7.13 -15.67 -10.16
N LYS A 175 8.17 -16.12 -10.87
CA LYS A 175 9.38 -16.64 -10.24
C LYS A 175 10.16 -15.50 -9.55
N PRO A 176 10.78 -15.70 -8.38
CA PRO A 176 11.47 -14.61 -7.68
C PRO A 176 12.58 -13.91 -8.48
N GLY A 177 13.29 -14.67 -9.32
CA GLY A 177 14.34 -14.17 -10.23
C GLY A 177 13.83 -13.51 -11.50
N ALA A 178 12.52 -13.55 -11.80
CA ALA A 178 11.99 -12.99 -13.03
C ALA A 178 12.25 -11.47 -13.11
N SER A 179 12.63 -11.02 -14.30
CA SER A 179 12.88 -9.63 -14.67
C SER A 179 11.98 -9.16 -15.82
N SER A 180 11.33 -10.05 -16.55
CA SER A 180 10.37 -9.68 -17.59
C SER A 180 9.32 -10.76 -17.82
N GLY A 181 8.32 -10.44 -18.64
CA GLY A 181 7.33 -11.40 -19.13
C GLY A 181 5.88 -10.94 -18.92
N THR A 182 4.96 -11.85 -19.20
CA THR A 182 3.53 -11.70 -18.95
C THR A 182 3.18 -12.42 -17.66
N ILE A 183 2.48 -11.73 -16.76
CA ILE A 183 1.84 -12.32 -15.58
C ILE A 183 0.39 -12.58 -15.96
N ALA A 184 0.04 -13.87 -16.06
CA ALA A 184 -1.36 -14.27 -16.19
C ALA A 184 -2.08 -13.97 -14.87
N LEU A 185 -3.16 -13.21 -14.97
CA LEU A 185 -4.02 -12.79 -13.88
C LEU A 185 -5.33 -13.57 -13.94
N THR A 186 -5.67 -14.20 -12.83
CA THR A 186 -6.94 -14.92 -12.66
C THR A 186 -7.84 -14.11 -11.73
N ALA A 187 -9.07 -13.83 -12.14
CA ALA A 187 -10.07 -13.22 -11.26
C ALA A 187 -10.24 -14.06 -9.98
N ALA A 188 -10.33 -13.40 -8.84
CA ALA A 188 -10.36 -14.06 -7.54
C ALA A 188 -11.66 -13.78 -6.78
N PHE A 189 -11.85 -12.53 -6.35
CA PHE A 189 -12.99 -12.08 -5.56
C PHE A 189 -13.27 -10.61 -5.87
N THR A 190 -14.45 -10.12 -5.49
CA THR A 190 -14.78 -8.70 -5.50
C THR A 190 -14.93 -8.19 -4.07
N VAL A 191 -14.76 -6.88 -3.89
CA VAL A 191 -15.03 -6.22 -2.62
C VAL A 191 -16.22 -5.28 -2.76
N ASP A 192 -17.04 -5.22 -1.72
CA ASP A 192 -18.04 -4.19 -1.56
C ASP A 192 -17.36 -2.92 -1.06
N LEU A 193 -17.47 -1.85 -1.84
CA LEU A 193 -16.88 -0.55 -1.53
C LEU A 193 -17.83 0.34 -0.71
N ALA A 194 -19.05 -0.12 -0.42
CA ALA A 194 -19.89 0.55 0.55
C ALA A 194 -19.23 0.53 1.94
N ASN A 195 -19.39 1.62 2.70
CA ASN A 195 -18.88 1.69 4.06
C ASN A 195 -19.55 0.59 4.91
N PRO A 196 -18.78 -0.18 5.69
CA PRO A 196 -19.31 -1.27 6.48
C PRO A 196 -20.26 -0.85 7.61
N VAL A 197 -20.31 0.44 7.98
CA VAL A 197 -21.34 0.95 8.90
C VAL A 197 -22.67 1.28 8.22
N GLY A 198 -22.88 0.84 6.96
CA GLY A 198 -24.15 1.00 6.24
C GLY A 198 -24.38 2.41 5.66
N GLU A 199 -23.57 3.39 6.05
CA GLU A 199 -23.63 4.75 5.51
C GLU A 199 -22.88 4.83 4.18
N ARG A 200 -23.60 5.01 3.06
CA ARG A 200 -22.94 5.45 1.83
C ARG A 200 -22.27 6.79 2.13
N LEU A 201 -20.95 6.88 2.00
CA LEU A 201 -20.21 8.15 2.11
C LEU A 201 -20.28 8.83 0.74
N PRO A 202 -21.23 9.76 0.50
CA PRO A 202 -21.41 10.32 -0.83
C PRO A 202 -20.14 11.07 -1.22
N GLY A 203 -19.63 10.80 -2.43
CA GLY A 203 -18.40 11.40 -2.95
C GLY A 203 -17.09 10.70 -2.57
N VAL A 204 -17.08 9.75 -1.61
CA VAL A 204 -15.87 8.97 -1.25
C VAL A 204 -15.83 7.67 -2.04
N THR A 205 -15.49 7.78 -3.33
CA THR A 205 -15.58 6.67 -4.29
C THR A 205 -14.27 6.36 -5.00
N ASN A 206 -13.28 7.25 -4.92
CA ASN A 206 -12.03 7.08 -5.65
C ASN A 206 -11.16 6.04 -4.96
N ARG A 207 -10.88 4.95 -5.67
CA ARG A 207 -10.09 3.85 -5.13
C ARG A 207 -8.61 4.11 -5.36
N GLN A 208 -7.82 3.94 -4.30
CA GLN A 208 -6.37 4.08 -4.37
C GLN A 208 -5.67 2.73 -4.24
N GLY A 209 -4.48 2.68 -3.65
CA GLY A 209 -3.70 1.46 -3.45
C GLY A 209 -4.33 0.44 -2.50
N ILE A 210 -3.57 -0.61 -2.14
CA ILE A 210 -4.02 -1.64 -1.18
C ILE A 210 -2.90 -2.08 -0.25
N TYR A 211 -3.27 -2.61 0.92
CA TYR A 211 -2.36 -3.37 1.75
C TYR A 211 -2.95 -4.70 2.17
N TYR A 212 -2.16 -5.77 2.08
CA TYR A 212 -2.56 -7.09 2.54
C TYR A 212 -1.67 -7.54 3.70
N ASP A 213 -2.27 -7.69 4.87
CA ASP A 213 -1.63 -8.30 6.02
C ASP A 213 -1.79 -9.82 5.98
N LYS A 214 -0.75 -10.49 5.51
CA LYS A 214 -0.70 -11.96 5.45
C LYS A 214 -0.79 -12.65 6.82
N THR A 215 -0.45 -11.97 7.91
CA THR A 215 -0.44 -12.58 9.25
C THR A 215 -1.84 -12.68 9.84
N ARG A 216 -2.67 -11.68 9.58
CA ARG A 216 -4.06 -11.60 10.06
C ARG A 216 -5.10 -11.89 8.98
N SER A 217 -4.67 -12.08 7.73
CA SER A 217 -5.56 -12.23 6.57
C SER A 217 -6.48 -11.00 6.41
N ASP A 218 -5.95 -9.82 6.68
CA ASP A 218 -6.66 -8.55 6.56
C ASP A 218 -6.24 -7.82 5.29
N LEU A 219 -7.23 -7.35 4.53
CA LEU A 219 -7.02 -6.49 3.37
C LEU A 219 -7.50 -5.07 3.70
N TYR A 220 -6.63 -4.09 3.52
CA TYR A 220 -6.89 -2.67 3.72
C TYR A 220 -7.04 -1.99 2.37
N VAL A 221 -8.14 -1.28 2.16
CA VAL A 221 -8.48 -0.61 0.90
C VAL A 221 -8.82 0.86 1.19
N PRO A 222 -7.91 1.80 0.94
CA PRO A 222 -8.21 3.23 0.96
C PRO A 222 -9.20 3.65 -0.14
N LEU A 223 -10.16 4.50 0.26
CA LEU A 223 -11.06 5.24 -0.63
C LEU A 223 -11.00 6.72 -0.29
N THR A 224 -11.03 7.59 -1.30
CA THR A 224 -11.03 9.04 -1.12
C THR A 224 -12.17 9.72 -1.88
N GLY A 225 -12.63 10.86 -1.35
CA GLY A 225 -13.44 11.86 -2.02
C GLY A 225 -13.16 13.25 -1.46
N GLY A 226 -12.66 14.18 -2.29
CA GLY A 226 -12.38 15.55 -1.88
C GLY A 226 -11.46 15.60 -0.65
N ASN A 227 -11.96 16.16 0.45
CA ASN A 227 -11.23 16.28 1.71
C ASN A 227 -11.36 15.08 2.65
N THR A 228 -12.03 14.00 2.22
CA THR A 228 -12.36 12.85 3.07
C THR A 228 -11.75 11.57 2.53
N SER A 229 -10.99 10.86 3.36
CA SER A 229 -10.52 9.50 3.08
C SER A 229 -10.98 8.51 4.13
N VAL A 230 -11.23 7.28 3.71
CA VAL A 230 -11.46 6.13 4.58
C VAL A 230 -10.55 4.97 4.23
N VAL A 231 -10.30 4.09 5.18
CA VAL A 231 -9.65 2.80 4.91
C VAL A 231 -10.62 1.70 5.33
N LEU A 232 -11.08 0.93 4.34
CA LEU A 232 -11.92 -0.24 4.56
C LEU A 232 -11.03 -1.44 4.91
N VAL A 233 -11.49 -2.27 5.84
CA VAL A 233 -10.78 -3.51 6.22
C VAL A 233 -11.66 -4.71 5.91
N PHE A 234 -11.08 -5.72 5.25
CA PHE A 234 -11.74 -6.98 4.92
C PHE A 234 -11.01 -8.12 5.60
N HIS A 235 -11.65 -8.73 6.60
CA HIS A 235 -11.09 -9.86 7.35
C HIS A 235 -11.19 -11.18 6.59
N GLY A 236 -10.31 -12.12 6.94
CA GLY A 236 -10.31 -13.49 6.41
C GLY A 236 -10.08 -13.56 4.90
N VAL A 237 -9.42 -12.56 4.32
CA VAL A 237 -8.98 -12.59 2.92
C VAL A 237 -7.74 -13.47 2.85
N THR A 238 -7.79 -14.53 2.06
CA THR A 238 -6.67 -15.44 1.83
C THR A 238 -6.44 -15.62 0.34
N TRP A 239 -5.34 -16.26 -0.03
CA TRP A 239 -5.08 -16.62 -1.43
C TRP A 239 -6.22 -17.42 -2.08
N LYS A 240 -7.07 -18.12 -1.30
CA LYS A 240 -8.17 -18.92 -1.83
C LYS A 240 -9.51 -18.18 -1.88
N THR A 241 -9.62 -16.98 -1.31
CA THR A 241 -10.87 -16.22 -1.22
C THR A 241 -11.52 -15.99 -2.58
N THR A 242 -12.80 -16.33 -2.68
CA THR A 242 -13.66 -16.15 -3.85
C THR A 242 -14.93 -15.38 -3.48
N GLY A 243 -15.74 -15.03 -4.49
CA GLY A 243 -17.04 -14.38 -4.31
C GLY A 243 -16.92 -12.91 -3.93
N ARG A 244 -18.02 -12.33 -3.42
CA ARG A 244 -18.08 -10.93 -2.96
C ARG A 244 -17.73 -10.85 -1.47
N ARG A 245 -16.85 -9.91 -1.10
CA ARG A 245 -16.42 -9.65 0.28
C ARG A 245 -16.98 -8.31 0.75
N ARG A 246 -17.46 -8.24 1.99
CA ARG A 246 -17.88 -7.00 2.62
C ARG A 246 -16.83 -6.54 3.60
N ALA A 247 -16.67 -5.22 3.71
CA ALA A 247 -15.80 -4.64 4.72
C ALA A 247 -16.34 -4.94 6.12
N ALA A 248 -15.44 -4.99 7.10
CA ALA A 248 -15.77 -5.15 8.50
C ALA A 248 -16.19 -3.82 9.10
N ALA A 249 -17.20 -3.81 9.98
CA ALA A 249 -17.65 -2.59 10.66
C ALA A 249 -16.52 -1.89 11.46
N LYS A 250 -15.55 -2.67 11.94
CA LYS A 250 -14.37 -2.23 12.68
C LYS A 250 -13.16 -3.11 12.34
N PRO A 251 -11.92 -2.59 12.46
CA PRO A 251 -11.61 -1.19 12.71
C PRO A 251 -12.04 -0.30 11.54
N TYR A 252 -12.45 0.93 11.84
CA TYR A 252 -12.90 1.89 10.83
C TYR A 252 -12.00 3.12 10.85
N PHE A 253 -11.38 3.46 9.72
CA PHE A 253 -10.51 4.62 9.60
C PHE A 253 -11.20 5.69 8.76
N LYS A 254 -11.31 6.91 9.28
CA LYS A 254 -11.90 8.05 8.54
C LYS A 254 -11.18 9.33 8.89
N VAL A 255 -10.63 10.00 7.88
CA VAL A 255 -10.04 11.32 8.03
C VAL A 255 -10.85 12.31 7.21
N VAL A 256 -11.25 13.41 7.84
CA VAL A 256 -11.82 14.59 7.17
C VAL A 256 -10.86 15.74 7.39
N SER A 257 -10.24 16.22 6.32
CA SER A 257 -9.25 17.30 6.38
C SER A 257 -9.91 18.67 6.28
N LYS A 258 -9.22 19.68 6.83
CA LYS A 258 -9.54 21.10 6.57
C LYS A 258 -9.12 21.54 5.17
N ASP A 259 -8.27 20.76 4.51
CA ASP A 259 -7.84 21.02 3.14
C ASP A 259 -8.92 20.58 2.16
N ARG A 260 -9.07 21.28 1.03
CA ARG A 260 -10.02 20.89 -0.03
C ARG A 260 -9.78 19.50 -0.64
N LEU A 261 -8.57 18.95 -0.47
CA LEU A 261 -8.18 17.64 -0.96
C LEU A 261 -7.35 16.93 0.12
N PHE A 262 -7.66 15.66 0.37
CA PHE A 262 -6.90 14.78 1.23
C PHE A 262 -7.10 13.36 0.73
N GLU A 263 -6.14 12.86 -0.03
CA GLU A 263 -6.17 11.51 -0.59
C GLU A 263 -5.19 10.62 0.14
N ILE A 264 -5.69 9.58 0.81
CA ILE A 264 -4.86 8.46 1.25
C ILE A 264 -4.59 7.60 0.01
N GLU A 265 -3.39 7.68 -0.52
CA GLU A 265 -3.02 7.00 -1.78
C GLU A 265 -2.64 5.54 -1.56
N GLY A 266 -2.01 5.23 -0.43
CA GLY A 266 -1.72 3.87 -0.04
C GLY A 266 -1.48 3.76 1.45
N VAL A 267 -1.57 2.53 1.94
CA VAL A 267 -1.42 2.21 3.36
C VAL A 267 -0.45 1.05 3.54
N GLY A 268 0.05 0.85 4.75
CA GLY A 268 0.90 -0.31 5.04
C GLY A 268 1.25 -0.44 6.51
N LEU A 269 1.32 -1.68 6.98
CA LEU A 269 1.75 -1.97 8.35
C LEU A 269 3.27 -2.04 8.44
N SER A 270 3.78 -1.55 9.57
CA SER A 270 5.17 -1.79 9.95
C SER A 270 5.27 -1.99 11.47
N GLY A 271 5.39 -3.25 11.85
CA GLY A 271 5.02 -3.69 13.21
C GLY A 271 3.50 -3.69 13.33
N ASP A 272 3.00 -3.20 14.46
CA ASP A 272 1.58 -3.08 14.79
C ASP A 272 0.94 -1.75 14.30
N ARG A 273 1.68 -0.88 13.61
CA ARG A 273 1.20 0.46 13.24
C ARG A 273 0.83 0.56 11.76
N LEU A 274 -0.30 1.21 11.47
CA LEU A 274 -0.77 1.51 10.12
C LEU A 274 -0.29 2.89 9.66
N TYR A 275 0.59 2.87 8.67
CA TYR A 275 1.12 4.06 8.01
C TYR A 275 0.40 4.29 6.70
N PHE A 276 0.44 5.52 6.23
CA PHE A 276 -0.12 5.92 4.94
C PHE A 276 0.56 7.17 4.42
N ASN A 277 0.49 7.42 3.11
CA ASN A 277 0.87 8.69 2.52
C ASN A 277 -0.36 9.47 2.05
N THR A 278 -0.15 10.76 1.76
CA THR A 278 -1.24 11.62 1.27
C THR A 278 -0.85 12.50 0.10
N ASN A 279 -1.76 12.63 -0.87
CA ASN A 279 -1.79 13.73 -1.83
C ASN A 279 -2.68 14.87 -1.32
N ARG A 280 -2.13 16.09 -1.28
CA ARG A 280 -2.70 17.28 -0.63
C ARG A 280 -2.34 18.57 -1.37
N PRO A 281 -3.18 19.61 -1.30
CA PRO A 281 -2.90 20.91 -1.90
C PRO A 281 -1.70 21.61 -1.27
N HIS A 282 -1.07 22.48 -2.05
CA HIS A 282 -0.01 23.40 -1.61
C HIS A 282 1.23 22.68 -1.05
N ASN A 283 1.61 21.55 -1.65
CA ASN A 283 2.84 20.82 -1.29
C ASN A 283 2.86 20.36 0.18
N ARG A 284 1.69 19.96 0.71
CA ARG A 284 1.51 19.48 2.09
C ARG A 284 1.42 17.96 2.19
N ASP A 285 1.87 17.28 1.14
CA ASP A 285 1.98 15.83 1.08
C ASP A 285 2.90 15.33 2.19
N GLY A 286 2.59 14.13 2.68
CA GLY A 286 3.25 13.60 3.86
C GLY A 286 3.09 12.09 3.95
N ILE A 287 3.89 11.51 4.83
CA ILE A 287 3.70 10.18 5.36
C ILE A 287 3.26 10.31 6.81
N HIS A 288 2.27 9.52 7.19
CA HIS A 288 1.52 9.62 8.43
C HIS A 288 1.39 8.26 9.07
N VAL A 289 0.94 8.27 10.32
CA VAL A 289 0.57 7.06 11.04
C VAL A 289 -0.72 7.30 11.81
N PHE A 290 -1.68 6.38 11.71
CA PHE A 290 -2.89 6.46 12.54
C PHE A 290 -2.51 6.38 14.01
N THR A 291 -3.03 7.32 14.80
CA THR A 291 -2.80 7.33 16.24
C THR A 291 -3.69 6.29 16.90
N ARG A 292 -3.20 5.69 18.00
CA ARG A 292 -3.89 4.69 18.82
C ARG A 292 -4.20 3.33 18.15
N PHE A 293 -4.21 3.22 16.83
CA PHE A 293 -4.34 1.92 16.16
C PHE A 293 -3.14 1.02 16.44
N ARG A 294 -3.43 -0.25 16.74
CA ARG A 294 -2.48 -1.35 16.88
C ARG A 294 -3.09 -2.57 16.19
N ALA A 295 -2.35 -3.18 15.27
CA ALA A 295 -2.82 -4.29 14.42
C ALA A 295 -2.92 -5.63 15.17
#